data_AF-A0A7Y1V974-F1
#
_entry.id   AF-A0A7Y1V974-F1
#
_cell.length_a   1.000
_cell.length_b   1.000
_cell.length_c   1.000
_cell.angle_alpha   90.00
_cell.angle_beta   90.00
_cell.angle_gamma   90.00
#
_symmetry.space_group_name_H-M   'P 1'
#
loop_
_entity.id
_entity.type
_entity.pdbx_description
1 polymer ?
#
loop_
_entity_poly.entity_id
_entity_poly.type
_entity_poly.pdbx_seq_one_letter_code
_entity_poly.pdbx_strand_id
1 'polypeptide(L)'
;MAWRDGKASRGRLLLFMASIILGIAAVVSIQLFSDNLKQNIQKQSKSLMGADFLIDSNDLPTERTDFIIDSLGGADASEVTFSSMGAFPKNDGAKLIRVRGIEGGFPFYGKLITEPPSAGETYQQQGGAVVDATMLLQFDVQVGDSIKIGKLTLPIVGALKSIPGSSAISSSVAPTVLIPFDLISRTELLQVGSRKEYQYYFKSPETDLELLEETVDPQLDDENADIDTHTSTSRRLG
;
A
#
# COMPACT_ATOMS: atom_id res chain seq x y z
N MET A 1 -53.06 -8.59 35.36
CA MET A 1 -53.15 -7.15 35.72
C MET A 1 -52.23 -6.27 34.86
N ALA A 2 -50.96 -6.63 34.63
CA ALA A 2 -50.01 -5.84 33.82
C ALA A 2 -50.47 -5.46 32.38
N TRP A 3 -51.17 -6.36 31.68
CA TRP A 3 -51.67 -6.08 30.32
C TRP A 3 -52.75 -4.99 30.27
N ARG A 4 -53.46 -4.77 31.39
CA ARG A 4 -54.53 -3.76 31.50
C ARG A 4 -53.95 -2.35 31.74
N ASP A 5 -52.90 -2.24 32.54
CA ASP A 5 -52.17 -0.98 32.79
C ASP A 5 -51.32 -0.53 31.59
N GLY A 6 -50.80 -1.47 30.80
CA GLY A 6 -50.15 -1.16 29.52
C GLY A 6 -51.09 -0.53 28.49
N LYS A 7 -52.40 -0.75 28.60
CA LYS A 7 -53.43 -0.17 27.72
C LYS A 7 -53.73 1.30 28.04
N ALA A 8 -53.58 1.70 29.30
CA ALA A 8 -53.82 3.07 29.77
C ALA A 8 -52.63 4.03 29.53
N SER A 9 -51.43 3.51 29.29
CA SER A 9 -50.18 4.28 29.18
C SER A 9 -49.38 4.02 27.89
N ARG A 10 -50.05 3.53 26.82
CA ARG A 10 -49.45 3.09 25.55
C ARG A 10 -48.40 4.04 24.95
N GLY A 11 -48.64 5.35 24.96
CA GLY A 11 -47.70 6.33 24.38
C GLY A 11 -46.36 6.39 25.10
N ARG A 12 -46.37 6.37 26.45
CA ARG A 12 -45.13 6.36 27.24
C ARG A 12 -44.37 5.04 27.08
N LEU A 13 -45.11 3.93 27.08
CA LEU A 13 -44.54 2.58 26.95
C LEU A 13 -43.90 2.37 25.56
N LEU A 14 -44.51 2.92 24.50
CA LEU A 14 -43.94 2.92 23.15
C LEU A 14 -42.65 3.74 23.05
N LEU A 15 -42.57 4.91 23.68
CA LEU A 15 -41.34 5.72 23.69
C LEU A 15 -40.19 4.99 24.40
N PHE A 16 -40.46 4.32 25.53
CA PHE A 16 -39.47 3.50 26.22
C PHE A 16 -39.03 2.28 25.40
N MET A 17 -39.97 1.58 24.76
CA MET A 17 -39.61 0.46 23.89
C MET A 17 -38.80 0.93 22.67
N ALA A 18 -39.19 2.04 22.06
CA ALA A 18 -38.49 2.60 20.90
C ALA A 18 -37.06 3.02 21.25
N SER A 19 -36.82 3.63 22.42
CA SER A 19 -35.47 4.00 22.84
C SER A 19 -34.59 2.78 23.11
N ILE A 20 -35.14 1.72 23.72
CA ILE A 20 -34.41 0.46 23.94
C ILE A 20 -34.09 -0.22 22.62
N ILE A 21 -35.07 -0.34 21.71
CA ILE A 21 -34.88 -0.94 20.39
C ILE A 21 -33.83 -0.14 19.61
N LEU A 22 -33.91 1.20 19.61
CA LEU A 22 -32.95 2.05 18.92
C LEU A 22 -31.54 1.89 19.50
N GLY A 23 -31.41 1.82 20.83
CA GLY A 23 -30.14 1.58 21.51
C GLY A 23 -29.51 0.24 21.13
N ILE A 24 -30.28 -0.85 21.18
CA ILE A 24 -29.81 -2.19 20.80
C ILE A 24 -29.49 -2.25 19.30
N ALA A 25 -30.36 -1.68 18.45
CA ALA A 25 -30.15 -1.63 17.01
C ALA A 25 -28.87 -0.88 16.63
N ALA A 26 -28.57 0.23 17.31
CA ALA A 26 -27.34 0.97 17.10
C ALA A 26 -26.10 0.12 17.43
N VAL A 27 -26.09 -0.55 18.58
CA VAL A 27 -24.97 -1.42 19.00
C VAL A 27 -24.77 -2.59 18.04
N VAL A 28 -25.86 -3.29 17.68
CA VAL A 28 -25.81 -4.42 16.74
C VAL A 28 -25.37 -3.96 15.35
N SER A 29 -25.85 -2.80 14.88
CA SER A 29 -25.46 -2.26 13.58
C SER A 29 -23.97 -1.92 13.53
N ILE A 30 -23.41 -1.36 14.60
CA ILE A 30 -21.97 -1.05 14.67
C ILE A 30 -21.15 -2.34 14.67
N GLN A 31 -21.57 -3.36 15.44
CA GLN A 31 -20.87 -4.65 15.48
C GLN A 31 -20.88 -5.34 14.12
N LEU A 32 -22.05 -5.45 13.48
CA LEU A 32 -22.19 -6.05 12.15
C LEU A 32 -21.37 -5.28 11.09
N PHE A 33 -21.35 -3.95 11.19
CA PHE A 33 -20.54 -3.14 10.29
C PHE A 33 -19.04 -3.41 10.49
N SER A 34 -18.56 -3.47 11.73
CA SER A 34 -17.16 -3.79 12.04
C SER A 34 -16.76 -5.17 11.54
N ASP A 35 -17.59 -6.19 11.79
CA ASP A 35 -17.32 -7.56 11.35
C ASP A 35 -17.33 -7.66 9.81
N ASN A 36 -18.27 -6.99 9.16
CA ASN A 36 -18.35 -6.95 7.71
C ASN A 36 -17.12 -6.24 7.09
N LEU A 37 -16.67 -5.14 7.70
CA LEU A 37 -15.49 -4.42 7.26
C LEU A 37 -14.24 -5.30 7.38
N LYS A 38 -14.02 -5.94 8.53
CA LYS A 38 -12.90 -6.87 8.77
C LYS A 38 -12.88 -8.00 7.75
N GLN A 39 -14.03 -8.64 7.50
CA GLN A 39 -14.13 -9.72 6.52
C GLN A 39 -13.83 -9.25 5.10
N ASN A 40 -14.27 -8.04 4.71
CA ASN A 40 -13.96 -7.50 3.39
C ASN A 40 -12.48 -7.15 3.23
N ILE A 41 -11.88 -6.53 4.24
CA ILE A 41 -10.43 -6.24 4.25
C ILE A 41 -9.64 -7.55 4.14
N GLN A 42 -10.00 -8.58 4.92
CA GLN A 42 -9.34 -9.87 4.87
C GLN A 42 -9.47 -10.55 3.50
N LYS A 43 -10.65 -10.48 2.86
CA LYS A 43 -10.87 -11.01 1.50
C LYS A 43 -10.08 -10.24 0.42
N GLN A 44 -9.86 -8.95 0.62
CA GLN A 44 -9.14 -8.09 -0.32
C GLN A 44 -7.65 -7.92 0.03
N SER A 45 -7.19 -8.51 1.13
CA SER A 45 -5.85 -8.31 1.68
C SER A 45 -4.73 -8.57 0.67
N LYS A 46 -4.79 -9.67 -0.09
CA LYS A 46 -3.83 -9.95 -1.18
C LYS A 46 -3.80 -8.83 -2.22
N SER A 47 -4.98 -8.35 -2.65
CA SER A 47 -5.09 -7.26 -3.63
C SER A 47 -4.67 -5.90 -3.07
N LEU A 48 -4.82 -5.68 -1.76
CA LEU A 48 -4.39 -4.46 -1.08
C LEU A 48 -2.87 -4.44 -0.91
N MET A 49 -2.26 -5.57 -0.60
CA MET A 49 -0.81 -5.72 -0.44
C MET A 49 -0.08 -5.84 -1.78
N GLY A 50 -0.66 -6.56 -2.74
CA GLY A 50 -0.06 -6.85 -4.04
C GLY A 50 0.72 -8.17 -4.09
N ALA A 51 0.88 -8.85 -2.95
CA ALA A 51 1.66 -10.07 -2.77
C ALA A 51 1.00 -10.99 -1.71
N ASP A 52 1.54 -12.21 -1.54
CA ASP A 52 1.13 -13.09 -0.44
C ASP A 52 1.81 -12.68 0.88
N PHE A 53 3.10 -12.41 0.81
CA PHE A 53 3.89 -11.80 1.88
C PHE A 53 5.00 -10.93 1.28
N LEU A 54 5.60 -10.08 2.12
CA LEU A 54 6.78 -9.31 1.79
C LEU A 54 7.79 -9.39 2.93
N ILE A 55 9.06 -9.20 2.57
CA ILE A 55 10.13 -8.95 3.54
C ILE A 55 10.59 -7.53 3.30
N ASP A 56 10.58 -6.68 4.33
CA ASP A 56 11.10 -5.32 4.25
C ASP A 56 12.33 -5.10 5.12
N SER A 57 13.18 -4.18 4.69
CA SER A 57 14.36 -3.77 5.45
C SER A 57 14.75 -2.33 5.13
N ASN A 58 15.29 -1.62 6.12
CA ASN A 58 15.78 -0.25 5.94
C ASN A 58 17.14 -0.19 5.24
N ASP A 59 17.85 -1.31 5.16
CA ASP A 59 19.15 -1.43 4.53
C ASP A 59 19.15 -2.52 3.45
N LEU A 60 20.24 -2.60 2.70
CA LEU A 60 20.43 -3.75 1.80
C LEU A 60 20.46 -5.02 2.65
N PRO A 61 19.83 -6.11 2.19
CA PRO A 61 19.79 -7.35 2.94
C PRO A 61 21.20 -7.82 3.31
N THR A 62 21.32 -8.31 4.54
CA THR A 62 22.55 -8.97 4.99
C THR A 62 22.67 -10.33 4.30
N GLU A 63 23.87 -10.93 4.33
CA GLU A 63 24.10 -12.25 3.74
C GLU A 63 23.15 -13.31 4.31
N ARG A 64 22.69 -13.12 5.56
CA ARG A 64 21.71 -13.98 6.21
C ARG A 64 20.29 -13.72 5.68
N THR A 65 19.88 -12.47 5.54
CA THR A 65 18.58 -12.11 4.95
C THR A 65 18.48 -12.59 3.50
N ASP A 66 19.54 -12.40 2.71
CA ASP A 66 19.62 -12.92 1.33
C ASP A 66 19.48 -14.45 1.30
N PHE A 67 20.18 -15.16 2.19
CA PHE A 67 20.03 -16.62 2.30
C PHE A 67 18.59 -17.04 2.64
N ILE A 68 17.92 -16.32 3.54
CA ILE A 68 16.51 -16.57 3.88
C ILE A 68 15.63 -16.36 2.64
N ILE A 69 15.78 -15.22 1.95
CA ILE A 69 15.04 -14.89 0.72
C ILE A 69 15.23 -15.99 -0.33
N ASP A 70 16.47 -16.42 -0.56
CA ASP A 70 16.80 -17.48 -1.51
C ASP A 70 16.21 -18.84 -1.10
N SER A 71 16.23 -19.16 0.20
CA SER A 71 15.66 -20.41 0.73
C SER A 71 14.14 -20.50 0.55
N LEU A 72 13.45 -19.35 0.46
CA LEU A 72 12.02 -19.24 0.19
C LEU A 72 11.68 -19.31 -1.31
N GLY A 73 12.70 -19.47 -2.17
CA GLY A 73 12.56 -19.54 -3.63
C GLY A 73 12.98 -18.28 -4.37
N GLY A 74 13.52 -17.28 -3.67
CA GLY A 74 13.87 -15.97 -4.21
C GLY A 74 12.67 -15.03 -4.30
N ALA A 75 12.93 -13.73 -4.33
CA ALA A 75 11.88 -12.72 -4.48
C ALA A 75 11.36 -12.69 -5.92
N ASP A 76 10.04 -12.75 -6.10
CA ASP A 76 9.39 -12.66 -7.43
C ASP A 76 9.42 -11.22 -7.98
N ALA A 77 9.50 -10.23 -7.09
CA ALA A 77 9.65 -8.82 -7.40
C ALA A 77 10.33 -8.10 -6.22
N SER A 78 10.98 -6.98 -6.52
CA SER A 78 11.64 -6.15 -5.52
C SER A 78 11.31 -4.69 -5.73
N GLU A 79 11.41 -3.93 -4.66
CA GLU A 79 11.22 -2.50 -4.67
C GLU A 79 12.17 -1.82 -3.71
N VAL A 80 12.56 -0.58 -4.03
CA VAL A 80 13.05 0.36 -3.03
C VAL A 80 12.20 1.63 -3.03
N THR A 81 11.75 1.99 -1.83
CA THR A 81 11.00 3.20 -1.54
C THR A 81 11.89 4.21 -0.85
N PHE A 82 11.79 5.48 -1.24
CA PHE A 82 12.41 6.58 -0.52
C PHE A 82 11.66 7.90 -0.75
N SER A 83 11.82 8.85 0.17
CA SER A 83 11.24 10.19 0.04
C SER A 83 12.23 11.15 -0.62
N SER A 84 11.76 11.95 -1.59
CA SER A 84 12.59 12.97 -2.25
C SER A 84 11.75 14.14 -2.77
N MET A 85 12.41 15.22 -3.17
CA MET A 85 11.77 16.33 -3.86
C MET A 85 11.70 16.02 -5.36
N GLY A 86 10.48 15.91 -5.88
CA GLY A 86 10.20 15.86 -7.31
C GLY A 86 10.00 17.27 -7.84
N ALA A 87 10.74 17.65 -8.87
CA ALA A 87 10.64 18.95 -9.54
C ALA A 87 10.10 18.78 -10.96
N PHE A 88 9.26 19.71 -11.40
CA PHE A 88 8.68 19.75 -12.74
C PHE A 88 9.33 20.88 -13.54
N PRO A 89 10.24 20.58 -14.48
CA PRO A 89 10.99 21.62 -15.20
C PRO A 89 10.12 22.58 -16.03
N LYS A 90 8.88 22.19 -16.37
CA LYS A 90 7.97 22.98 -17.19
C LYS A 90 7.45 24.23 -16.49
N ASN A 91 7.27 24.17 -15.17
CA ASN A 91 6.58 25.20 -14.39
C ASN A 91 7.30 25.55 -13.08
N ASP A 92 8.53 25.06 -12.90
CA ASP A 92 9.35 25.19 -11.69
C ASP A 92 8.66 24.73 -10.39
N GLY A 93 7.64 23.87 -10.50
CA GLY A 93 6.96 23.28 -9.37
C GLY A 93 7.82 22.23 -8.67
N ALA A 94 7.82 22.21 -7.34
CA ALA A 94 8.50 21.17 -6.56
C ALA A 94 7.63 20.70 -5.40
N LYS A 95 7.63 19.39 -5.13
CA LYS A 95 6.87 18.79 -4.03
C LYS A 95 7.59 17.56 -3.49
N LEU A 96 7.39 17.30 -2.20
CA LEU A 96 7.82 16.05 -1.57
C LEU A 96 7.01 14.89 -2.17
N ILE A 97 7.73 13.90 -2.69
CA ILE A 97 7.18 12.70 -3.29
C ILE A 97 7.78 11.47 -2.64
N ARG A 98 7.04 10.37 -2.71
CA ARG A 98 7.54 9.04 -2.40
C ARG A 98 7.88 8.35 -3.71
N VAL A 99 9.16 8.13 -3.93
CA VAL A 99 9.67 7.43 -5.10
C VAL A 99 9.66 5.94 -4.78
N ARG A 100 8.95 5.17 -5.59
CA ARG A 100 8.96 3.70 -5.57
C ARG A 100 9.65 3.23 -6.83
N GLY A 101 10.79 2.58 -6.69
CA GLY A 101 11.44 1.96 -7.82
C GLY A 101 11.25 0.46 -7.79
N ILE A 102 10.54 -0.07 -8.78
CA ILE A 102 10.02 -1.45 -8.78
C ILE A 102 10.70 -2.26 -9.88
N GLU A 103 11.04 -3.49 -9.56
CA GLU A 103 11.53 -4.53 -10.47
C GLU A 103 10.62 -5.76 -10.44
N GLY A 104 10.49 -6.44 -11.58
CA GLY A 104 9.74 -7.68 -11.67
C GLY A 104 8.24 -7.48 -11.86
N GLY A 105 7.47 -8.54 -11.57
CA GLY A 105 6.05 -8.64 -11.92
C GLY A 105 5.06 -8.00 -10.92
N PHE A 106 5.52 -7.13 -10.02
CA PHE A 106 4.65 -6.52 -9.02
C PHE A 106 3.69 -5.49 -9.67
N PRO A 107 2.39 -5.46 -9.28
CA PRO A 107 1.75 -6.33 -8.27
C PRO A 107 1.27 -7.68 -8.83
N PHE A 108 1.36 -8.74 -8.03
CA PHE A 108 0.85 -10.09 -8.37
C PHE A 108 -0.65 -10.24 -8.18
N TYR A 109 -1.19 -9.53 -7.19
CA TYR A 109 -2.61 -9.46 -6.88
C TYR A 109 -3.07 -8.01 -6.91
N GLY A 110 -4.32 -7.76 -7.28
CA GLY A 110 -4.78 -6.40 -7.54
C GLY A 110 -4.25 -5.87 -8.88
N LYS A 111 -4.34 -4.55 -9.08
CA LYS A 111 -3.94 -3.91 -10.34
C LYS A 111 -3.35 -2.53 -10.10
N LEU A 112 -2.33 -2.22 -10.88
CA LEU A 112 -1.82 -0.86 -11.03
C LEU A 112 -2.78 -0.08 -11.95
N ILE A 113 -3.45 0.94 -11.42
CA ILE A 113 -4.40 1.75 -12.18
C ILE A 113 -3.71 3.01 -12.66
N THR A 114 -3.48 3.10 -13.98
CA THR A 114 -2.84 4.27 -14.62
C THR A 114 -3.68 4.85 -15.75
N GLU A 115 -3.33 6.07 -16.16
CA GLU A 115 -3.86 6.72 -17.35
C GLU A 115 -2.70 7.27 -18.21
N PRO A 116 -2.46 6.73 -19.42
CA PRO A 116 -3.18 5.63 -20.05
C PRO A 116 -2.98 4.29 -19.30
N PRO A 117 -3.92 3.32 -19.40
CA PRO A 117 -3.79 2.02 -18.74
C PRO A 117 -2.52 1.25 -19.11
N SER A 118 -2.02 1.41 -20.34
CA SER A 118 -0.79 0.75 -20.80
C SER A 118 0.46 1.22 -20.04
N ALA A 119 0.45 2.44 -19.48
CA ALA A 119 1.61 3.00 -18.81
C ALA A 119 2.04 2.16 -17.60
N GLY A 120 1.11 1.55 -16.87
CA GLY A 120 1.42 0.69 -15.74
C GLY A 120 2.18 -0.58 -16.13
N GLU A 121 2.01 -1.07 -17.35
CA GLU A 121 2.68 -2.30 -17.83
C GLU A 121 3.99 -1.98 -18.57
N THR A 122 4.08 -0.82 -19.23
CA THR A 122 5.21 -0.51 -20.11
C THR A 122 6.26 0.40 -19.50
N TYR A 123 6.01 1.08 -18.37
CA TYR A 123 6.94 2.08 -17.82
C TYR A 123 8.33 1.50 -17.52
N GLN A 124 8.40 0.24 -17.05
CA GLN A 124 9.66 -0.48 -16.79
C GLN A 124 10.50 -0.63 -18.06
N GLN A 125 9.87 -1.00 -19.18
CA GLN A 125 10.56 -1.23 -20.46
C GLN A 125 10.88 0.07 -21.21
N GLN A 126 10.00 1.07 -21.11
CA GLN A 126 10.13 2.34 -21.82
C GLN A 126 11.08 3.32 -21.13
N GLY A 127 11.39 3.11 -19.84
CA GLY A 127 12.28 3.98 -19.08
C GLY A 127 11.64 5.33 -18.75
N GLY A 128 10.48 5.32 -18.08
CA GLY A 128 9.73 6.54 -17.73
C GLY A 128 9.11 6.50 -16.33
N ALA A 129 8.66 7.67 -15.88
CA ALA A 129 8.02 7.82 -14.57
C ALA A 129 6.50 7.77 -14.68
N VAL A 130 5.85 7.01 -13.80
CA VAL A 130 4.40 7.10 -13.59
C VAL A 130 4.15 7.97 -12.37
N VAL A 131 3.52 9.12 -12.56
CA VAL A 131 3.39 10.16 -11.53
C VAL A 131 1.96 10.20 -11.03
N ASP A 132 1.75 10.37 -9.72
CA ASP A 132 0.42 10.54 -9.13
C ASP A 132 -0.44 11.56 -9.89
N ALA A 133 -1.65 11.16 -10.26
CA ALA A 133 -2.57 11.96 -11.06
C ALA A 133 -2.92 13.30 -10.39
N THR A 134 -2.93 13.37 -9.06
CA THR A 134 -3.19 14.62 -8.33
C THR A 134 -2.06 15.62 -8.52
N MET A 135 -0.81 15.16 -8.67
CA MET A 135 0.32 16.04 -8.94
C MET A 135 0.28 16.61 -10.35
N LEU A 136 -0.08 15.79 -11.34
CA LEU A 136 -0.23 16.25 -12.72
C LEU A 136 -1.25 17.39 -12.82
N LEU A 137 -2.37 17.26 -12.13
CA LEU A 137 -3.39 18.31 -12.03
C LEU A 137 -2.90 19.53 -11.24
N GLN A 138 -2.24 19.32 -10.10
CA GLN A 138 -1.75 20.41 -9.24
C GLN A 138 -0.72 21.30 -9.95
N PHE A 139 0.12 20.70 -10.80
CA PHE A 139 1.22 21.36 -11.48
C PHE A 139 0.96 21.61 -12.97
N ASP A 140 -0.25 21.33 -13.48
CA ASP A 140 -0.57 21.50 -14.91
C ASP A 140 0.44 20.81 -15.87
N VAL A 141 0.82 19.59 -15.48
CA VAL A 141 1.77 18.73 -16.19
C VAL A 141 1.02 17.58 -16.84
N GLN A 142 1.42 17.20 -18.05
CA GLN A 142 0.76 16.15 -18.84
C GLN A 142 1.70 14.97 -19.09
N VAL A 143 1.11 13.84 -19.49
CA VAL A 143 1.87 12.70 -20.00
C VAL A 143 2.66 13.15 -21.23
N GLY A 144 3.96 12.85 -21.26
CA GLY A 144 4.92 13.35 -22.24
C GLY A 144 5.82 14.49 -21.74
N ASP A 145 5.41 15.20 -20.68
CA ASP A 145 6.28 16.14 -19.98
C ASP A 145 7.35 15.39 -19.17
N SER A 146 8.19 16.10 -18.42
CA SER A 146 9.26 15.49 -17.62
C SER A 146 9.15 15.81 -16.13
N ILE A 147 9.64 14.89 -15.31
CA ILE A 147 9.84 15.06 -13.88
C ILE A 147 11.33 14.86 -13.55
N LYS A 148 11.87 15.72 -12.71
CA LYS A 148 13.23 15.63 -12.19
C LYS A 148 13.20 15.09 -10.76
N ILE A 149 13.95 14.03 -10.53
CA ILE A 149 14.09 13.34 -9.24
C ILE A 149 15.58 13.24 -8.94
N GLY A 150 16.05 14.03 -7.96
CA GLY A 150 17.48 14.16 -7.70
C GLY A 150 18.23 14.68 -8.92
N LYS A 151 19.17 13.88 -9.46
CA LYS A 151 19.91 14.22 -10.69
C LYS A 151 19.29 13.68 -11.98
N LEU A 152 18.27 12.83 -11.88
CA LEU A 152 17.67 12.17 -13.02
C LEU A 152 16.43 12.92 -13.49
N THR A 153 16.32 13.15 -14.79
CA THR A 153 15.10 13.67 -15.42
C THR A 153 14.48 12.56 -16.25
N LEU A 154 13.20 12.25 -15.98
CA LEU A 154 12.45 11.19 -16.66
C LEU A 154 11.23 11.76 -17.37
N PRO A 155 10.87 11.21 -18.55
CA PRO A 155 9.59 11.50 -19.16
C PRO A 155 8.47 10.88 -18.32
N ILE A 156 7.36 11.61 -18.20
CA ILE A 156 6.15 11.13 -17.54
C ILE A 156 5.38 10.30 -18.56
N VAL A 157 5.27 8.99 -18.31
CA VAL A 157 4.63 8.05 -19.24
C VAL A 157 3.18 7.74 -18.87
N GLY A 158 2.77 8.08 -17.65
CA GLY A 158 1.39 7.91 -17.21
C GLY A 158 1.07 8.58 -15.89
N ALA A 159 -0.23 8.75 -15.64
CA ALA A 159 -0.80 9.22 -14.40
C ALA A 159 -1.19 8.03 -13.51
N LEU A 160 -0.66 7.96 -12.29
CA LEU A 160 -0.98 6.94 -11.29
C LEU A 160 -2.25 7.31 -10.54
N LYS A 161 -3.25 6.41 -10.54
CA LYS A 161 -4.48 6.54 -9.73
C LYS A 161 -4.46 5.66 -8.49
N SER A 162 -3.93 4.45 -8.60
CA SER A 162 -3.87 3.50 -7.49
C SER A 162 -2.81 2.42 -7.72
N ILE A 163 -2.13 2.03 -6.65
CA ILE A 163 -1.19 0.92 -6.60
C ILE A 163 -1.37 0.16 -5.28
N PRO A 164 -1.30 -1.18 -5.26
CA PRO A 164 -1.22 -1.95 -4.02
C PRO A 164 -0.03 -1.52 -3.13
N GLY A 165 -0.16 -1.74 -1.83
CA GLY A 165 0.82 -1.31 -0.81
C GLY A 165 0.83 0.18 -0.54
N SER A 166 -0.12 0.96 -1.08
CA SER A 166 -0.23 2.40 -0.81
C SER A 166 -1.54 2.75 -0.09
N SER A 167 -1.44 3.52 0.99
CA SER A 167 -2.61 4.05 1.69
C SER A 167 -3.04 5.40 1.11
N ALA A 168 -4.34 5.68 1.09
CA ALA A 168 -4.87 6.96 0.63
C ALA A 168 -4.32 8.14 1.45
N ILE A 169 -4.06 7.93 2.75
CA ILE A 169 -3.51 8.95 3.65
C ILE A 169 -2.06 9.24 3.27
N SER A 170 -1.21 8.22 3.10
CA SER A 170 0.20 8.40 2.72
C SER A 170 0.36 9.12 1.38
N SER A 171 -0.49 8.80 0.39
CA SER A 171 -0.46 9.44 -0.93
C SER A 171 -0.84 10.92 -0.89
N SER A 172 -1.60 11.37 0.11
CA SER A 172 -1.95 12.79 0.24
C SER A 172 -0.78 13.67 0.71
N VAL A 173 0.10 13.12 1.56
CA VAL A 173 1.27 13.81 2.12
C VAL A 173 2.45 13.77 1.16
N ALA A 174 2.78 12.57 0.67
CA ALA A 174 3.86 12.32 -0.28
C ALA A 174 3.30 11.49 -1.44
N PRO A 175 2.80 12.15 -2.50
CA PRO A 175 2.26 11.45 -3.65
C PRO A 175 3.32 10.52 -4.26
N THR A 176 2.83 9.42 -4.83
CA THR A 176 3.69 8.31 -5.26
C THR A 176 4.17 8.54 -6.68
N VAL A 177 5.46 8.31 -6.93
CA VAL A 177 6.05 8.29 -8.27
C VAL A 177 6.73 6.96 -8.47
N LEU A 178 6.29 6.21 -9.49
CA LEU A 178 6.88 4.94 -9.86
C LEU A 178 7.97 5.17 -10.89
N ILE A 179 9.13 4.55 -10.68
CA ILE A 179 10.20 4.50 -11.66
C ILE A 179 10.69 3.05 -11.83
N PRO A 180 11.31 2.71 -12.96
CA PRO A 180 12.01 1.44 -13.13
C PRO A 180 13.19 1.32 -12.15
N PHE A 181 13.44 0.12 -11.63
CA PHE A 181 14.46 -0.09 -10.60
C PHE A 181 15.90 0.21 -11.08
N ASP A 182 16.20 -0.15 -12.32
CA ASP A 182 17.49 0.11 -12.97
C ASP A 182 17.84 1.61 -13.03
N LEU A 183 16.83 2.48 -13.09
CA LEU A 183 16.99 3.94 -13.14
C LEU A 183 17.21 4.59 -11.76
N ILE A 184 16.97 3.88 -10.66
CA ILE A 184 17.08 4.46 -9.31
C ILE A 184 18.51 4.90 -9.01
N SER A 185 19.50 4.07 -9.37
CA SER A 185 20.92 4.37 -9.15
C SER A 185 21.34 5.72 -9.74
N ARG A 186 20.75 6.10 -10.88
CA ARG A 186 20.99 7.37 -11.59
C ARG A 186 20.40 8.58 -10.90
N THR A 187 19.49 8.40 -9.94
CA THR A 187 18.94 9.51 -9.14
C THR A 187 19.99 10.07 -8.18
N GLU A 188 21.00 9.26 -7.81
CA GLU A 188 21.97 9.52 -6.75
C GLU A 188 21.34 9.82 -5.38
N LEU A 189 20.11 9.35 -5.14
CA LEU A 189 19.39 9.59 -3.88
C LEU A 189 19.52 8.45 -2.87
N LEU A 190 20.04 7.29 -3.26
CA LEU A 190 20.34 6.17 -2.37
C LEU A 190 21.75 6.33 -1.76
N GLN A 191 21.92 7.33 -0.89
CA GLN A 191 23.17 7.60 -0.19
C GLN A 191 23.09 7.14 1.27
N VAL A 192 24.23 7.10 1.94
CA VAL A 192 24.29 6.87 3.39
C VAL A 192 23.50 7.97 4.10
N GLY A 193 22.56 7.58 4.97
CA GLY A 193 21.66 8.50 5.67
C GLY A 193 20.34 8.80 4.95
N SER A 194 20.15 8.31 3.72
CA SER A 194 18.84 8.33 3.07
C SER A 194 17.87 7.41 3.79
N ARG A 195 16.64 7.88 4.01
CA ARG A 195 15.53 7.04 4.49
C ARG A 195 14.99 6.25 3.31
N LYS A 196 15.54 5.06 3.15
CA LYS A 196 15.19 4.09 2.12
C LYS A 196 14.61 2.84 2.79
N GLU A 197 13.75 2.17 2.08
CA GLU A 197 13.08 0.95 2.52
C GLU A 197 13.08 0.01 1.33
N TYR A 198 13.73 -1.14 1.48
CA TYR A 198 13.72 -2.21 0.48
C TYR A 198 12.58 -3.16 0.82
N GLN A 199 11.84 -3.57 -0.20
CA GLN A 199 10.73 -4.51 -0.07
C GLN A 199 10.91 -5.62 -1.10
N TYR A 200 10.79 -6.86 -0.64
CA TYR A 200 10.89 -8.07 -1.44
C TYR A 200 9.53 -8.76 -1.43
N TYR A 201 8.92 -8.92 -2.59
CA TYR A 201 7.56 -9.43 -2.73
C TYR A 201 7.57 -10.89 -3.18
N PHE A 202 6.70 -11.70 -2.56
CA PHE A 202 6.62 -13.12 -2.83
C PHE A 202 5.19 -13.54 -3.20
N LYS A 203 5.10 -14.46 -4.16
CA LYS A 203 3.86 -15.11 -4.57
C LYS A 203 3.90 -16.59 -4.19
N SER A 204 3.34 -16.90 -3.03
CA SER A 204 3.31 -18.24 -2.46
C SER A 204 1.91 -18.61 -1.96
N PRO A 205 0.99 -19.02 -2.87
CA PRO A 205 -0.41 -19.20 -2.53
C PRO A 205 -0.68 -20.42 -1.64
N GLU A 206 0.21 -21.41 -1.61
CA GLU A 206 0.05 -22.69 -0.89
C GLU A 206 0.80 -22.71 0.45
N THR A 207 1.49 -21.63 0.81
CA THR A 207 2.30 -21.57 2.04
C THR A 207 1.45 -21.21 3.24
N ASP A 208 1.68 -21.89 4.37
CA ASP A 208 1.12 -21.51 5.66
C ASP A 208 1.82 -20.23 6.15
N LEU A 209 1.17 -19.10 5.93
CA LEU A 209 1.72 -17.77 6.23
C LEU A 209 1.89 -17.54 7.73
N GLU A 210 1.06 -18.15 8.57
CA GLU A 210 1.15 -17.98 10.03
C GLU A 210 2.37 -18.72 10.58
N LEU A 211 2.58 -19.96 10.12
CA LEU A 211 3.78 -20.72 10.47
C LEU A 211 5.06 -20.08 9.89
N LEU A 212 4.98 -19.54 8.67
CA LEU A 212 6.09 -18.83 8.04
C LEU A 212 6.51 -17.61 8.85
N GLU A 213 5.56 -16.75 9.20
CA GLU A 213 5.78 -15.55 10.03
C GLU A 213 6.40 -15.96 11.37
N GLU A 214 5.82 -16.93 12.10
CA GLU A 214 6.36 -17.39 13.41
C GLU A 214 7.80 -17.94 13.33
N THR A 215 8.18 -18.56 12.21
CA THR A 215 9.50 -19.19 12.05
C THR A 215 10.57 -18.23 11.54
N VAL A 216 10.19 -17.30 10.66
CA VAL A 216 11.13 -16.46 9.90
C VAL A 216 11.28 -15.08 10.53
N ASP A 217 10.20 -14.51 11.08
CA ASP A 217 10.20 -13.16 11.67
C ASP A 217 11.30 -12.98 12.72
N PRO A 218 11.50 -13.89 13.71
CA PRO A 218 12.56 -13.71 14.71
C PRO A 218 13.98 -13.73 14.13
N GLN A 219 14.17 -14.37 12.96
CA GLN A 219 15.47 -14.43 12.31
C GLN A 219 15.75 -13.18 11.47
N LEU A 220 14.70 -12.56 10.94
CA LEU A 220 14.77 -11.30 10.21
C LEU A 220 14.94 -10.11 11.17
N ASP A 221 14.25 -10.15 12.32
CA ASP A 221 14.35 -9.15 13.40
C ASP A 221 15.81 -8.93 13.83
N ASP A 222 16.56 -10.04 13.99
CA ASP A 222 18.00 -10.03 14.33
C ASP A 222 18.84 -9.24 13.30
N GLU A 223 18.35 -9.13 12.07
CA GLU A 223 19.02 -8.49 10.93
C GLU A 223 18.40 -7.13 10.55
N ASN A 224 17.47 -6.59 11.37
CA ASN A 224 16.66 -5.39 11.08
C ASN A 224 15.85 -5.50 9.77
N ALA A 225 15.27 -6.66 9.55
CA ALA A 225 14.28 -6.90 8.50
C ALA A 225 13.01 -7.47 9.14
N ASP A 226 11.87 -7.22 8.53
CA ASP A 226 10.57 -7.68 9.05
C ASP A 226 9.86 -8.48 7.95
N ILE A 227 9.02 -9.46 8.32
CA ILE A 227 8.12 -10.15 7.38
C ILE A 227 6.68 -9.73 7.64
N ASP A 228 6.09 -9.09 6.65
CA ASP A 228 4.66 -8.78 6.66
C ASP A 228 3.92 -9.78 5.77
N THR A 229 2.84 -10.37 6.28
CA THR A 229 1.93 -11.23 5.50
C THR A 229 0.67 -10.44 5.15
N HIS A 230 -0.02 -10.82 4.07
CA HIS A 230 -1.29 -10.15 3.74
C HIS A 230 -2.32 -10.33 4.88
N THR A 231 -2.21 -11.45 5.62
CA THR A 231 -3.01 -11.78 6.79
C THR A 231 -2.68 -10.91 8.01
N SER A 232 -1.41 -10.73 8.37
CA SER A 232 -1.00 -9.84 9.48
C SER A 232 -1.33 -8.38 9.17
N THR A 233 -1.04 -7.93 7.95
CA THR A 233 -1.36 -6.59 7.45
C THR A 233 -2.87 -6.30 7.55
N SER A 234 -3.71 -7.25 7.13
CA SER A 234 -5.17 -7.09 7.21
C SER A 234 -5.70 -6.98 8.64
N ARG A 235 -5.07 -7.66 9.61
CA ARG A 235 -5.40 -7.58 11.04
C ARG A 235 -5.02 -6.21 11.63
N ARG A 236 -3.94 -5.58 11.16
CA ARG A 236 -3.51 -4.24 11.61
C ARG A 236 -4.45 -3.13 11.13
N LEU A 237 -5.14 -3.33 10.02
CA LEU A 237 -6.01 -2.33 9.38
C LEU A 237 -7.48 -2.37 9.84
N GLY A 238 -7.94 -3.45 10.48
CA GLY A 238 -9.36 -3.67 10.83
C GLY A 238 -9.63 -3.76 12.33
#